data_AF-A0A965PHQ0-F1
#
_entry.id   AF-A0A965PHQ0-F1
#
_cell.length_a   1.000
_cell.length_b   1.000
_cell.length_c   1.000
_cell.angle_alpha   90.00
_cell.angle_beta   90.00
_cell.angle_gamma   90.00
#
_symmetry.space_group_name_H-M   'P 1'
#
loop_
_entity.id
_entity.type
_entity.pdbx_description
1 polymer ?
#
loop_
_entity_poly.entity_id
_entity_poly.type
_entity_poly.pdbx_seq_one_letter_code
_entity_poly.pdbx_strand_id
1 'polypeptide(L)'
;ATILMDIKTSNAIYPTYWLQLAAYRRLLEEAGIFVDQVAILWLNAKTKTNGKAGDVQGEGWQLLRKDDTVQDLNLFVHTKALWTAQNQGSRPRQATYKLAHQKF
;
A
#
# COMPACT_ATOMS: atom_id res chain seq x y z
N ALA A 1 2.34 -13.89 13.50
CA ALA A 1 2.01 -12.48 13.19
C ALA A 1 1.29 -12.44 11.86
N THR A 2 0.11 -11.85 11.82
CA THR A 2 -0.69 -11.62 10.61
C THR A 2 -0.27 -10.30 9.97
N ILE A 3 0.08 -10.31 8.68
CA ILE A 3 0.60 -9.15 7.96
C ILE A 3 -0.33 -8.79 6.80
N LEU A 4 -0.72 -7.51 6.70
CA LEU A 4 -1.35 -6.95 5.51
C LEU A 4 -0.27 -6.48 4.53
N MET A 5 -0.20 -7.07 3.34
CA MET A 5 0.86 -6.80 2.37
C MET A 5 0.32 -6.20 1.06
N ASP A 6 1.00 -5.17 0.56
CA ASP A 6 0.75 -4.54 -0.74
C ASP A 6 1.97 -4.71 -1.66
N ILE A 7 1.74 -5.13 -2.91
CA ILE A 7 2.82 -5.44 -3.87
C ILE A 7 3.02 -4.24 -4.79
N LYS A 8 4.27 -3.76 -4.88
CA LYS A 8 4.64 -2.59 -5.70
C LYS A 8 5.76 -2.94 -6.68
N THR A 9 5.61 -2.50 -7.93
CA THR A 9 6.59 -2.67 -9.03
C THR A 9 7.19 -1.33 -9.50
N SER A 10 6.87 -0.24 -8.80
CA SER A 10 7.39 1.10 -9.10
C SER A 10 8.91 1.19 -8.95
N ASN A 11 9.55 2.18 -9.60
CA ASN A 11 11.01 2.40 -9.50
C ASN A 11 11.48 2.96 -8.14
N ALA A 12 10.54 3.36 -7.28
CA ALA A 12 10.81 3.91 -5.95
C ALA A 12 9.62 3.63 -5.01
N ILE A 13 9.88 3.75 -3.71
CA ILE A 13 8.86 3.71 -2.67
C ILE A 13 8.39 5.13 -2.39
N TYR A 14 7.09 5.35 -2.46
CA TYR A 14 6.48 6.64 -2.20
C TYR A 14 5.73 6.62 -0.86
N PRO A 15 5.69 7.75 -0.13
CA PRO A 15 4.97 7.84 1.13
C PRO A 15 3.50 7.42 1.02
N THR A 16 2.85 7.69 -0.12
CA THR A 16 1.45 7.35 -0.39
C THR A 16 1.14 5.85 -0.29
N TYR A 17 2.13 4.97 -0.42
CA TYR A 17 1.94 3.52 -0.26
C TYR A 17 1.62 3.16 1.20
N TRP A 18 2.22 3.87 2.16
CA TRP A 18 1.91 3.69 3.57
C TRP A 18 0.52 4.23 3.92
N LEU A 19 0.10 5.35 3.32
CA LEU A 19 -1.26 5.89 3.48
C LEU A 19 -2.31 4.88 2.97
N GLN A 20 -2.03 4.25 1.83
CA GLN A 20 -2.87 3.20 1.26
C GLN A 20 -2.98 2.00 2.21
N LEU A 21 -1.86 1.48 2.72
CA LEU A 21 -1.84 0.39 3.70
C LEU A 21 -2.54 0.74 5.01
N ALA A 22 -2.39 1.96 5.50
CA ALA A 22 -3.06 2.43 6.71
C ALA A 22 -4.59 2.46 6.54
N ALA A 23 -5.06 2.94 5.38
CA ALA A 23 -6.49 2.92 5.05
C ALA A 23 -7.03 1.49 4.92
N TYR A 24 -6.27 0.57 4.32
CA TYR A 24 -6.66 -0.84 4.22
C TYR A 24 -6.68 -1.55 5.57
N ARG A 25 -5.68 -1.30 6.43
CA ARG A 25 -5.66 -1.81 7.80
C ARG A 25 -6.92 -1.38 8.54
N ARG A 26 -7.25 -0.09 8.47
CA ARG A 26 -8.45 0.46 9.10
C ARG A 26 -9.74 -0.15 8.55
N LEU A 27 -9.82 -0.41 7.23
CA LEU A 27 -10.95 -1.10 6.61
C LEU A 27 -11.12 -2.53 7.15
N LEU A 28 -10.01 -3.27 7.30
CA LEU A 28 -10.05 -4.62 7.89
C LEU A 28 -10.50 -4.58 9.36
N GLU A 29 -9.99 -3.63 10.14
CA GLU A 29 -10.39 -3.43 11.53
C GLU A 29 -11.89 -3.14 11.67
N GLU A 30 -12.45 -2.30 10.80
CA GLU A 30 -13.90 -2.05 10.72
C GLU A 30 -14.71 -3.30 10.35
N ALA A 31 -14.11 -4.25 9.65
CA ALA A 31 -14.68 -5.56 9.33
C ALA A 31 -14.40 -6.64 10.41
N GLY A 32 -13.77 -6.28 11.54
CA GLY A 32 -13.42 -7.20 12.63
C GLY A 32 -12.17 -8.06 12.37
N ILE A 33 -11.37 -7.71 11.35
CA ILE A 33 -10.12 -8.39 11.00
C ILE A 33 -8.95 -7.53 11.46
N PHE A 34 -8.17 -8.04 12.41
CA PHE A 34 -7.01 -7.33 12.96
C PHE A 34 -5.72 -7.92 12.42
N VAL A 35 -4.78 -7.04 12.07
CA VAL A 35 -3.44 -7.41 11.60
C VAL A 35 -2.39 -6.84 12.54
N ASP A 36 -1.28 -7.54 12.72
CA ASP A 36 -0.20 -7.11 13.60
C ASP A 36 0.65 -6.03 12.93
N GLN A 37 0.93 -6.20 11.63
CA GLN A 37 1.82 -5.34 10.85
C GLN A 37 1.26 -5.08 9.44
N VAL A 38 1.76 -4.02 8.81
CA VAL A 38 1.63 -3.81 7.37
C VAL A 38 2.98 -3.97 6.68
N ALA A 39 2.95 -4.32 5.40
CA ALA A 39 4.17 -4.45 4.61
C ALA A 39 4.00 -4.05 3.15
N ILE A 40 5.09 -3.53 2.56
CA ILE A 40 5.23 -3.32 1.12
C ILE A 40 6.21 -4.37 0.59
N LEU A 41 5.76 -5.21 -0.34
CA LEU A 41 6.66 -6.04 -1.14
C LEU A 41 7.03 -5.27 -2.40
N TRP A 42 8.25 -4.76 -2.43
CA TRP A 42 8.79 -4.00 -3.54
C TRP A 42 9.55 -4.92 -4.49
N LEU A 43 9.00 -5.18 -5.67
CA LEU A 43 9.55 -6.12 -6.67
C LEU A 43 10.48 -5.47 -7.70
N ASN A 44 10.80 -4.19 -7.53
CA ASN A 44 11.72 -3.46 -8.41
C ASN A 44 12.73 -2.67 -7.55
N ALA A 45 13.17 -3.31 -6.47
CA ALA A 45 14.16 -2.75 -5.56
C ALA A 45 15.54 -2.80 -6.19
N LYS A 46 16.40 -1.82 -5.88
CA LYS A 46 17.80 -1.78 -6.37
C LYS A 46 18.76 -2.59 -5.49
N THR A 47 18.22 -3.51 -4.68
CA THR A 47 18.96 -4.41 -3.80
C THR A 47 19.69 -5.46 -4.64
N LYS A 48 20.94 -5.78 -4.25
CA LYS A 48 21.81 -6.75 -4.95
C LYS A 48 22.25 -7.93 -4.07
N THR A 49 21.91 -7.89 -2.78
CA THR A 49 22.31 -8.87 -1.78
C THR A 49 21.14 -9.12 -0.84
N ASN A 50 21.27 -10.13 0.02
CA ASN A 50 20.27 -10.43 1.05
C ASN A 50 20.20 -9.40 2.19
N GLY A 51 20.92 -8.27 2.08
CA GLY A 51 20.91 -7.19 3.07
C GLY A 51 21.77 -7.49 4.30
N LYS A 52 21.51 -6.75 5.38
CA LYS A 52 22.11 -6.95 6.71
C LYS A 52 21.07 -7.58 7.65
N ALA A 53 21.49 -7.88 8.88
CA ALA A 53 20.58 -8.40 9.91
C ALA A 53 19.38 -7.46 10.10
N GLY A 54 18.17 -8.00 9.85
CA GLY A 54 16.90 -7.27 9.94
C GLY A 54 16.31 -6.89 8.57
N ASP A 55 17.11 -6.85 7.51
CA ASP A 55 16.60 -6.67 6.17
C ASP A 55 15.89 -7.96 5.70
N VAL A 56 14.80 -7.79 4.97
CA VAL A 56 14.14 -8.87 4.25
C VAL A 56 14.16 -8.50 2.78
N GLN A 57 15.19 -8.95 2.06
CA GLN A 57 15.43 -8.57 0.67
C GLN A 57 16.23 -9.64 -0.09
N GLY A 58 16.30 -9.48 -1.41
CA GLY A 58 17.19 -10.21 -2.30
C GLY A 58 17.52 -9.36 -3.53
N GLU A 59 18.07 -9.96 -4.57
CA GLU A 59 18.31 -9.25 -5.82
C GLU A 59 16.98 -8.81 -6.45
N GLY A 60 16.82 -7.51 -6.70
CA GLY A 60 15.63 -6.95 -7.35
C GLY A 60 14.40 -6.78 -6.46
N TRP A 61 14.43 -7.21 -5.18
CA TRP A 61 13.26 -7.10 -4.30
C TRP A 61 13.59 -6.81 -2.85
N GLN A 62 12.65 -6.14 -2.16
CA GLN A 62 12.71 -5.84 -0.73
C GLN A 62 11.32 -5.86 -0.10
N LEU A 63 11.19 -6.42 1.10
CA LEU A 63 10.00 -6.35 1.94
C LEU A 63 10.22 -5.32 3.06
N LEU A 64 9.46 -4.23 3.00
CA LEU A 64 9.45 -3.18 4.02
C LEU A 64 8.28 -3.40 4.97
N ARG A 65 8.52 -3.36 6.28
CA ARG A 65 7.48 -3.59 7.31
C ARG A 65 7.28 -2.35 8.17
N LYS A 66 6.07 -2.18 8.70
CA LYS A 66 5.73 -1.13 9.65
C LYS A 66 4.66 -1.62 10.63
N ASP A 67 4.85 -1.31 11.90
CA ASP A 67 3.92 -1.71 12.98
C ASP A 67 2.83 -0.67 13.19
N ASP A 68 3.24 0.59 13.39
CA ASP A 68 2.35 1.73 13.64
C ASP A 68 2.08 2.51 12.35
N THR A 69 0.79 2.62 12.01
CA THR A 69 0.30 3.38 10.86
C THR A 69 -0.65 4.52 11.24
N VAL A 70 -0.72 4.91 12.52
CA VAL A 70 -1.67 5.92 13.02
C VAL A 70 -1.47 7.27 12.30
N GLN A 71 -0.22 7.71 12.16
CA GLN A 71 0.06 8.97 11.48
C GLN A 71 -0.18 8.90 9.97
N ASP A 72 0.06 7.75 9.34
CA ASP A 72 -0.26 7.54 7.92
C ASP A 72 -1.77 7.59 7.69
N LEU A 73 -2.56 7.03 8.62
CA LEU A 73 -4.02 7.10 8.58
C LEU A 73 -4.52 8.54 8.76
N ASN A 74 -3.96 9.30 9.71
CA ASN A 74 -4.30 10.72 9.90
C ASN A 74 -4.03 11.52 8.62
N LEU A 75 -2.85 11.35 8.02
CA LEU A 75 -2.50 12.02 6.78
C LEU A 75 -3.40 11.59 5.61
N PHE A 76 -3.77 10.32 5.54
CA PHE A 76 -4.76 9.83 4.57
C PHE A 76 -6.11 10.54 4.75
N VAL A 77 -6.62 10.65 5.99
CA VAL A 77 -7.89 11.30 6.28
C VAL A 77 -7.88 12.79 5.88
N HIS A 78 -6.80 13.52 6.21
CA HIS A 78 -6.66 14.92 5.80
C HIS A 78 -6.58 15.07 4.28
N THR A 79 -5.80 14.22 3.62
CA THR A 79 -5.69 14.20 2.14
C THR A 79 -7.04 13.91 1.49
N LYS A 80 -7.79 12.93 2.01
CA LYS A 80 -9.15 12.59 1.56
C LYS A 80 -10.11 13.77 1.73
N ALA A 81 -10.03 14.49 2.85
CA ALA A 81 -10.87 15.65 3.10
C ALA A 81 -10.60 16.77 2.07
N LEU A 82 -9.33 17.09 1.81
CA LEU A 82 -8.93 18.04 0.78
C LEU A 82 -9.42 17.62 -0.62
N TRP A 83 -9.19 16.36 -0.98
CA TRP A 83 -9.64 15.82 -2.26
C TRP A 83 -11.17 15.91 -2.39
N THR A 84 -11.92 15.56 -1.35
CA THR A 84 -13.39 15.61 -1.35
C THR A 84 -13.89 17.05 -1.51
N ALA A 85 -13.27 18.01 -0.83
CA ALA A 85 -13.63 19.43 -0.96
C ALA A 85 -13.43 19.95 -2.39
N GLN A 86 -12.39 19.49 -3.09
CA GLN A 86 -12.09 19.85 -4.47
C GLN A 86 -12.93 19.09 -5.50
N ASN A 87 -13.42 17.89 -5.16
CA ASN A 87 -13.97 16.93 -6.12
C ASN A 87 -15.40 16.47 -5.76
N GLN A 88 -16.15 17.28 -4.99
CA GLN A 88 -17.43 16.94 -4.34
C GLN A 88 -18.41 16.07 -5.16
N GLY A 89 -18.51 16.30 -6.48
CA GLY A 89 -19.41 15.58 -7.39
C GLY A 89 -18.73 14.60 -8.35
N SER A 90 -17.41 14.41 -8.25
CA SER A 90 -16.63 13.54 -9.13
C SER A 90 -17.03 12.09 -8.91
N ARG A 91 -17.59 11.47 -9.95
CA ARG A 91 -17.92 10.05 -9.98
C ARG A 91 -16.86 9.28 -10.78
N PRO A 92 -16.62 7.99 -10.48
CA PRO A 92 -15.82 7.15 -11.34
C PRO A 92 -16.35 7.22 -12.77
N ARG A 93 -15.50 7.59 -13.74
CA ARG A 93 -15.89 7.65 -15.16
C ARG A 93 -16.23 6.27 -15.71
N GLN A 94 -15.68 5.23 -15.09
CA GLN A 94 -15.95 3.83 -15.39
C GLN A 94 -16.25 3.13 -14.07
N ALA A 95 -17.50 2.67 -13.91
CA ALA A 95 -17.91 1.84 -12.77
C ALA A 95 -17.69 0.34 -13.04
N THR A 96 -17.45 -0.03 -14.29
CA THR A 96 -17.20 -1.40 -14.73
C THR A 96 -15.90 -1.45 -15.52
N TYR A 97 -15.07 -2.42 -15.18
CA TYR A 97 -13.84 -2.71 -15.90
C TYR A 97 -14.07 -3.95 -16.76
N LYS A 98 -13.92 -3.82 -18.08
CA LYS A 98 -13.99 -4.96 -19.01
C LYS A 98 -12.58 -5.52 -19.20
N LEU A 99 -12.32 -6.69 -18.62
CA LEU A 99 -11.11 -7.46 -18.90
C LEU A 99 -11.25 -8.10 -20.28
N ALA A 100 -10.50 -7.58 -21.26
CA ALA A 100 -10.20 -8.32 -22.48
C ALA A 100 -8.85 -8.98 -22.29
N HIS A 101 -8.83 -10.29 -22.05
CA HIS A 101 -7.59 -11.06 -22.00
C HIS A 101 -6.97 -11.06 -23.40
N GLN A 102 -5.89 -10.31 -23.62
CA GLN A 102 -5.03 -10.52 -24.77
C GLN A 102 -4.19 -11.77 -24.52
N LYS A 103 -4.41 -12.82 -25.32
CA LYS A 103 -3.47 -13.94 -25.37
C LYS A 103 -2.16 -13.41 -25.94
N PHE A 104 -1.09 -13.56 -25.17
CA PHE A 104 0.28 -13.35 -25.64
C PHE A 104 0.73 -14.55 -26.49
#